data_AF-A0A1Z9KAT5-F1
#
_entry.id   AF-A0A1Z9KAT5-F1
#
_cell.length_a   1.000
_cell.length_b   1.000
_cell.length_c   1.000
_cell.angle_alpha   90.00
_cell.angle_beta   90.00
_cell.angle_gamma   90.00
#
_symmetry.space_group_name_H-M   'P 1'
#
loop_
_entity.id
_entity.type
_entity.pdbx_description
1 polymer ?
#
loop_
_entity_poly.entity_id
_entity_poly.type
_entity_poly.pdbx_seq_one_letter_code
_entity_poly.pdbx_strand_id
1 'polypeptide(L)' 'PLQSLNGRWAFTELGDLGCKVEMSLCFELKKQIIDKAMGSILESAAENMVRLFSSRAESVFEEL' A
#
# COMPACT_ATOMS: atom_id res chain seq x y z
N PRO A 1 -5.42 10.74 -14.12
CA PRO A 1 -4.41 10.18 -15.07
C PRO A 1 -4.35 8.64 -15.14
N LEU A 2 -5.00 7.91 -14.23
CA LEU A 2 -5.09 6.44 -14.29
C LEU A 2 -6.35 6.01 -15.05
N GLN A 3 -6.21 4.97 -15.86
CA GLN A 3 -7.32 4.24 -16.49
C GLN A 3 -7.88 3.19 -15.53
N SER A 4 -7.01 2.50 -14.78
CA SER A 4 -7.39 1.63 -13.67
C SER A 4 -6.36 1.69 -12.56
N LEU A 5 -6.80 1.45 -11.32
CA LEU A 5 -5.96 1.28 -10.15
C LEU A 5 -6.59 0.19 -9.29
N ASN A 6 -5.87 -0.91 -9.08
CA ASN A 6 -6.30 -2.05 -8.28
C ASN A 6 -5.28 -2.26 -7.16
N GLY A 7 -5.77 -2.31 -5.93
CA GLY A 7 -4.96 -2.60 -4.76
C GLY A 7 -5.33 -3.95 -4.15
N ARG A 8 -4.34 -4.64 -3.59
CA ARG A 8 -4.55 -5.84 -2.79
C ARG A 8 -3.69 -5.77 -1.54
N TRP A 9 -4.33 -5.98 -0.40
CA TRP A 9 -3.66 -6.24 0.86
C TRP A 9 -3.44 -7.72 1.04
N ALA A 10 -2.28 -8.09 1.57
CA ALA A 10 -1.98 -9.42 2.06
C ALA A 10 -1.49 -9.31 3.51
N PHE A 11 -2.04 -10.16 4.36
CA PHE A 11 -1.70 -10.28 5.77
C PHE A 11 -1.17 -11.68 5.98
N THR A 12 0.07 -11.78 6.43
CA THR A 12 0.72 -13.07 6.66
C THR A 12 1.09 -13.15 8.14
N GLU A 13 0.54 -14.12 8.85
CA GLU A 13 0.92 -14.40 10.23
C GLU A 13 2.40 -14.84 10.28
N LEU A 14 3.13 -14.30 11.26
CA LEU A 14 4.52 -14.66 11.54
C LEU A 14 4.64 -15.41 12.88
N GLY A 15 3.57 -16.07 13.31
CA GLY A 15 3.44 -16.65 14.65
C GLY A 15 3.45 -15.58 15.73
N ASP A 16 4.15 -15.84 16.83
CA ASP A 16 4.22 -14.94 17.99
C ASP A 16 4.98 -13.63 17.71
N LEU A 17 5.63 -13.51 16.56
CA LEU A 17 6.36 -12.31 16.13
C LEU A 17 5.44 -11.23 15.53
N GLY A 18 4.17 -11.54 15.30
CA GLY A 18 3.17 -10.62 14.78
C GLY A 18 2.71 -10.94 13.36
N CYS A 19 2.37 -9.90 12.58
CA CYS A 19 1.83 -10.03 11.24
C CYS A 19 2.63 -9.19 10.24
N LYS A 20 3.01 -9.79 9.12
CA LYS A 20 3.54 -9.07 7.96
C LYS A 20 2.38 -8.53 7.13
N VAL A 21 2.41 -7.22 6.85
CA VAL A 21 1.43 -6.54 6.01
C VAL A 21 2.07 -6.14 4.70
N GLU A 22 1.43 -6.46 3.59
CA GLU A 22 1.89 -6.13 2.24
C GLU A 22 0.78 -5.48 1.43
N MET A 23 1.13 -4.44 0.66
CA MET A 23 0.26 -3.78 -0.30
C MET A 23 0.82 -3.98 -1.71
N SER A 24 0.00 -4.51 -2.61
CA SER A 24 0.29 -4.56 -4.05
C SER A 24 -0.63 -3.61 -4.79
N LEU A 25 -0.06 -2.73 -5.62
CA LEU A 25 -0.80 -1.85 -6.52
C LEU A 25 -0.52 -2.22 -7.98
N CYS A 26 -1.58 -2.45 -8.74
CA CYS A 26 -1.55 -2.60 -10.18
C CYS A 26 -2.31 -1.44 -10.82
N PHE A 27 -1.72 -0.76 -11.78
CA PHE A 27 -2.34 0.40 -12.41
C PHE A 27 -2.10 0.44 -13.92
N GLU A 28 -3.01 1.11 -14.61
CA GLU A 28 -2.91 1.41 -16.04
C GLU A 28 -2.97 2.93 -16.22
N LEU A 29 -2.05 3.50 -16.99
CA LEU A 29 -2.05 4.92 -17.33
C LEU A 29 -2.86 5.17 -18.60
N LYS A 30 -3.55 6.32 -18.65
CA LYS A 30 -4.17 6.77 -19.90
C LYS A 30 -3.06 7.02 -20.94
N LYS A 31 -3.26 6.55 -22.18
CA LYS A 31 -2.27 6.61 -23.28
C LYS A 31 -1.62 7.98 -23.53
N GLN A 32 -2.30 9.08 -23.18
CA GLN A 32 -1.82 10.45 -23.37
C GLN A 32 -0.96 10.98 -22.22
N ILE A 33 -0.82 10.24 -21.12
CA ILE A 33 -0.07 10.66 -19.91
C ILE A 33 0.86 9.51 -19.51
N ILE A 34 1.95 9.35 -20.27
CA ILE A 34 3.07 8.48 -19.90
C ILE A 34 4.12 9.38 -19.24
N ASP A 35 3.83 9.87 -18.04
CA ASP A 35 4.83 10.57 -17.23
C ASP A 35 5.43 9.57 -16.24
N LYS A 36 6.77 9.45 -16.28
CA LYS A 36 7.55 8.64 -15.32
C LYS A 36 7.27 9.05 -13.87
N ALA A 37 6.88 10.30 -13.62
CA ALA A 37 6.54 10.78 -12.29
C ALA A 37 5.31 10.08 -11.66
N MET A 38 4.38 9.53 -12.46
CA MET A 38 3.20 8.87 -11.91
C MET A 38 3.55 7.56 -11.19
N GLY A 39 4.55 6.83 -11.71
CA GLY A 39 5.01 5.58 -11.10
C GLY A 39 5.59 5.80 -9.71
N SER A 40 6.50 6.77 -9.56
CA SER A 40 7.14 7.08 -8.28
C SER A 40 6.14 7.66 -7.25
N ILE A 41 5.14 8.42 -7.69
CA ILE A 41 4.06 8.89 -6.81
C ILE A 41 3.26 7.72 -6.26
N LEU A 42 2.89 6.74 -7.10
CA LEU A 42 2.13 5.58 -6.67
C LEU A 42 2.95 4.64 -5.77
N GLU A 43 4.25 4.51 -6.03
CA GLU A 43 5.17 3.77 -5.16
C GLU A 43 5.25 4.42 -3.77
N SER A 44 5.49 5.73 -3.70
CA SER A 44 5.50 6.46 -2.43
C SER A 44 4.14 6.41 -1.70
N ALA A 45 3.03 6.41 -2.45
CA ALA A 45 1.70 6.21 -1.88
C ALA A 45 1.55 4.80 -1.27
N ALA A 46 2.03 3.75 -1.93
CA ALA A 46 1.99 2.38 -1.41
C ALA A 46 2.76 2.25 -0.10
N GLU A 47 3.99 2.78 -0.04
CA GLU A 47 4.81 2.78 1.16
C GLU A 47 4.13 3.51 2.32
N ASN A 48 3.55 4.68 2.05
CA ASN A 48 2.83 5.45 3.05
C ASN A 48 1.59 4.71 3.55
N MET A 49 0.86 4.01 2.69
CA MET A 49 -0.30 3.21 3.11
C MET A 49 0.11 2.09 4.06
N VAL A 50 1.18 1.35 3.77
CA VAL A 50 1.68 0.29 4.67
C VAL A 50 2.09 0.89 6.02
N ARG A 51 2.86 1.99 6.02
CA ARG A 51 3.30 2.66 7.25
C ARG A 51 2.13 3.12 8.11
N LEU A 52 1.17 3.83 7.50
CA LEU A 52 0.00 4.37 8.21
C LEU A 52 -0.89 3.24 8.75
N PHE A 53 -1.03 2.15 8.00
CA PHE A 53 -1.77 0.98 8.45
C PHE A 53 -1.12 0.37 9.70
N SER A 54 0.19 0.12 9.66
CA SER A 54 0.93 -0.45 10.80
C SER A 54 0.87 0.47 12.02
N SER A 55 1.07 1.78 11.84
CA SER A 55 0.99 2.75 12.95
C SER A 55 -0.41 2.81 13.56
N ARG A 56 -1.47 2.70 12.75
CA ARG A 56 -2.83 2.63 13.28
C ARG A 56 -3.07 1.31 14.02
N ALA A 57 -2.55 0.20 13.52
CA ALA A 57 -2.67 -1.09 14.19
C ALA A 57 -2.00 -1.04 15.58
N GLU A 58 -0.78 -0.51 15.68
CA GLU A 58 -0.10 -0.28 16.97
C GLU A 58 -0.99 0.48 17.95
N SER A 59 -1.55 1.62 17.55
CA SER A 59 -2.46 2.41 18.39
C SER A 59 -3.72 1.63 18.83
N VAL A 60 -4.31 0.81 17.96
CA VAL A 60 -5.53 0.05 18.29
C VAL A 60 -5.21 -1.11 19.25
N PHE A 61 -4.07 -1.76 19.08
CA PHE A 61 -3.67 -2.89 19.93
C PHE A 61 -3.04 -2.46 21.26
N GLU A 62 -2.46 -1.26 21.35
CA GLU A 62 -2.05 -0.66 22.64
C GLU A 62 -3.24 -0.21 23.50
N GLU A 63 -4.40 0.06 22.89
CA GLU A 63 -5.65 0.43 23.57
C GLU A 63 -6.46 -0.78 24.09
N LEU A 64 -6.05 -2.02 23.77
CA LEU A 64 -6.71 -3.28 24.14
C LEU A 64 -5.95 -4.00 25.27
#